data_AF-A0A532T191-F1
#
_entry.id   AF-A0A532T191-F1
#
_cell.length_a   1.000
_cell.length_b   1.000
_cell.length_c   1.000
_cell.angle_alpha   90.00
_cell.angle_beta   90.00
_cell.angle_gamma   90.00
#
_symmetry.space_group_name_H-M   'P 1'
#
loop_
_entity.id
_entity.type
_entity.pdbx_description
1 polymer ?
#
loop_
_entity_poly.entity_id
_entity_poly.type
_entity_poly.pdbx_seq_one_letter_code
_entity_poly.pdbx_strand_id
1 'polypeptide(L)'
;MRSYEVMLAINPQLEDEELDSLLTKFKKLITDAKGEITKTNKWGKRKLAYEIKDFTEANYVVLNFNVDEKIILELERVVKLEERVIRYLLTLQHEGKSQNKNS
;
A
#
# COMPACT_ATOMS: atom_id res chain seq x y z
N MET A 1 19.43 -0.42 -3.25
CA MET A 1 17.98 -0.51 -3.00
C MET A 1 17.38 0.84 -3.31
N ARG A 2 16.18 0.88 -3.88
CA ARG A 2 15.47 2.13 -4.16
C ARG A 2 14.28 2.26 -3.20
N SER A 3 13.90 3.49 -2.90
CA SER A 3 12.74 3.78 -2.06
C SER A 3 11.49 3.81 -2.92
N TYR A 4 10.46 3.08 -2.48
CA TYR A 4 9.17 3.03 -3.13
C TYR A 4 8.07 3.43 -2.16
N GLU A 5 6.93 3.82 -2.70
CA GLU A 5 5.69 4.00 -1.96
C GLU A 5 4.58 3.26 -2.68
N VAL A 6 3.78 2.48 -1.93
CA VAL A 6 2.53 1.94 -2.42
C VAL A 6 1.37 2.48 -1.59
N MET A 7 0.42 3.11 -2.27
CA MET A 7 -0.88 3.43 -1.71
C MET A 7 -1.86 2.33 -2.12
N LEU A 8 -2.54 1.77 -1.13
CA LEU A 8 -3.54 0.73 -1.28
C LEU A 8 -4.90 1.31 -0.87
N ALA A 9 -5.87 1.24 -1.79
CA ALA A 9 -7.29 1.40 -1.48
C ALA A 9 -7.87 -0.01 -1.34
N ILE A 10 -8.27 -0.35 -0.12
CA ILE A 10 -8.70 -1.68 0.29
C ILE A 10 -10.21 -1.65 0.52
N ASN A 11 -10.87 -2.78 0.27
CA ASN A 11 -12.31 -2.94 0.49
C ASN A 11 -12.71 -2.38 1.88
N PRO A 12 -13.68 -1.43 1.95
CA PRO A 12 -14.08 -0.77 3.19
C PRO A 12 -14.79 -1.70 4.18
N GLN A 13 -15.21 -2.89 3.75
CA GLN A 13 -15.93 -3.88 4.55
C GLN A 13 -15.02 -4.87 5.28
N LEU A 14 -13.71 -4.85 5.01
CA LEU A 14 -12.78 -5.68 5.77
C LEU A 14 -12.73 -5.24 7.23
N GLU A 15 -12.69 -6.23 8.10
CA GLU A 15 -12.41 -6.04 9.52
C GLU A 15 -10.92 -5.72 9.74
N ASP A 16 -10.60 -5.11 10.88
CA ASP A 16 -9.23 -4.67 11.18
C ASP A 16 -8.21 -5.83 11.17
N GLU A 17 -8.62 -7.02 11.60
CA GLU A 17 -7.78 -8.23 11.58
C GLU A 17 -7.45 -8.68 10.15
N GLU A 18 -8.42 -8.61 9.24
CA GLU A 18 -8.22 -8.97 7.83
C GLU A 18 -7.33 -7.96 7.12
N LEU A 19 -7.51 -6.68 7.45
CA LEU A 19 -6.65 -5.59 6.99
C LEU A 19 -5.20 -5.83 7.43
N ASP A 20 -4.98 -6.15 8.71
CA ASP A 20 -3.64 -6.40 9.23
C ASP A 20 -2.99 -7.67 8.69
N SER A 21 -3.78 -8.72 8.48
CA SER A 21 -3.33 -9.94 7.78
C SER A 21 -2.88 -9.62 6.36
N LEU A 22 -3.65 -8.80 5.63
CA LEU A 22 -3.31 -8.37 4.28
C LEU A 22 -2.02 -7.54 4.24
N LEU A 23 -1.88 -6.58 5.16
CA LEU A 23 -0.65 -5.78 5.25
C LEU A 23 0.55 -6.63 5.63
N THR A 24 0.38 -7.61 6.51
CA THR A 24 1.43 -8.54 6.91
C THR A 24 1.91 -9.38 5.72
N LYS A 25 1.01 -9.86 4.86
CA LYS A 25 1.35 -10.56 3.61
C LYS A 25 2.24 -9.70 2.71
N PHE A 26 1.89 -8.44 2.47
CA PHE A 26 2.68 -7.55 1.62
C PHE A 26 4.03 -7.18 2.26
N LYS A 27 4.04 -6.88 3.56
CA LYS A 27 5.28 -6.62 4.31
C LYS A 27 6.22 -7.82 4.24
N LYS A 28 5.68 -9.03 4.41
CA LYS A 28 6.46 -10.27 4.34
C LYS A 28 7.10 -10.46 2.96
N LEU A 29 6.37 -10.21 1.88
CA LEU A 29 6.92 -10.30 0.53
C LEU A 29 8.10 -9.34 0.33
N ILE A 30 8.01 -8.12 0.88
CA ILE A 30 9.11 -7.15 0.83
C ILE A 30 10.29 -7.61 1.69
N THR A 31 10.07 -8.08 2.92
CA THR A 31 11.15 -8.51 3.82
C THR A 31 11.83 -9.79 3.38
N ASP A 32 11.09 -10.76 2.82
CA ASP A 32 11.65 -12.00 2.28
C ASP A 32 12.57 -11.72 1.08
N ALA A 33 12.30 -10.63 0.36
CA ALA A 33 13.13 -10.08 -0.69
C ALA A 33 14.31 -9.20 -0.19
N LYS A 34 14.64 -9.27 1.10
CA LYS A 34 15.65 -8.43 1.78
C LYS A 34 15.35 -6.92 1.70
N GLY A 35 14.08 -6.57 1.52
CA GLY A 35 13.59 -5.20 1.62
C GLY A 35 13.34 -4.77 3.05
N GLU A 36 13.22 -3.46 3.25
CA GLU A 36 12.99 -2.82 4.54
C GLU A 36 11.73 -1.95 4.47
N ILE A 37 10.81 -2.12 5.42
CA ILE A 37 9.64 -1.24 5.55
C ILE A 37 10.05 -0.01 6.36
N THR A 38 10.02 1.17 5.74
CA THR A 38 10.42 2.43 6.40
C THR A 38 9.25 3.11 7.11
N LYS A 39 8.03 2.97 6.58
CA LYS A 39 6.83 3.57 7.17
C LYS A 39 5.57 2.82 6.80
N THR A 40 4.61 2.77 7.73
CA THR A 40 3.24 2.31 7.49
C THR A 40 2.28 3.39 7.98
N ASN A 41 1.51 3.99 7.07
CA ASN A 41 0.48 4.97 7.40
C ASN A 41 -0.90 4.38 7.09
N LYS A 42 -1.67 4.05 8.13
CA LYS A 42 -3.08 3.68 7.99
C LYS A 42 -3.92 4.97 8.01
N TRP A 43 -4.55 5.32 6.90
CA TRP A 43 -5.43 6.48 6.80
C TRP A 43 -6.88 6.17 7.19
N GLY A 44 -7.23 4.89 7.27
CA GLY A 44 -8.58 4.42 7.60
C GLY A 44 -9.56 4.59 6.43
N LYS A 45 -10.86 4.48 6.74
CA LYS A 45 -11.94 4.64 5.76
C LYS A 45 -12.04 6.08 5.27
N ARG A 46 -12.09 6.26 3.94
CA ARG A 46 -12.30 7.55 3.27
C ARG A 46 -13.21 7.38 2.06
N LYS A 47 -13.99 8.43 1.76
CA LYS A 47 -14.84 8.49 0.56
C LYS A 47 -14.00 8.54 -0.70
N LEU A 48 -14.42 7.77 -1.70
CA LEU A 48 -13.90 7.80 -3.06
C LEU A 48 -14.55 8.95 -3.84
N ALA A 49 -13.84 9.47 -4.83
CA ALA A 49 -14.38 10.51 -5.72
C ALA A 49 -15.48 9.96 -6.66
N TYR A 50 -15.45 8.65 -6.92
CA TYR A 50 -16.41 7.90 -7.71
C TYR A 50 -16.41 6.44 -7.25
N GLU A 51 -17.44 5.71 -7.63
CA GLU A 51 -17.61 4.31 -7.25
C GLU A 51 -16.57 3.40 -7.91
N ILE A 52 -15.98 2.49 -7.12
CA ILE A 52 -15.02 1.49 -7.61
C ILE A 52 -15.45 0.13 -7.06
N LYS A 53 -15.74 -0.83 -7.96
CA LYS A 53 -16.26 -2.16 -7.59
C LYS A 53 -17.46 -2.06 -6.63
N ASP A 54 -18.43 -1.20 -6.95
CA ASP A 54 -19.64 -0.94 -6.15
C ASP A 54 -19.39 -0.34 -4.74
N PHE A 55 -18.16 0.10 -4.45
CA PHE A 55 -17.83 0.81 -3.22
C PHE A 55 -17.70 2.32 -3.45
N THR A 56 -18.25 3.10 -2.52
CA THR A 56 -18.10 4.57 -2.45
C THR A 56 -17.06 5.02 -1.42
N GLU A 57 -16.50 4.07 -0.67
CA GLU A 57 -15.48 4.29 0.35
C GLU A 57 -14.37 3.24 0.22
N ALA A 58 -13.20 3.51 0.78
CA ALA A 58 -12.10 2.55 0.87
C ALA A 58 -11.26 2.77 2.13
N ASN A 59 -10.70 1.69 2.66
CA ASN A 59 -9.64 1.74 3.66
C ASN A 59 -8.32 2.07 2.98
N TYR A 60 -7.75 3.24 3.27
CA TYR A 60 -6.48 3.67 2.69
C TYR A 60 -5.30 3.30 3.58
N VAL A 61 -4.28 2.68 2.98
CA VAL A 61 -2.99 2.41 3.62
C VAL A 61 -1.86 2.80 2.68
N VAL A 62 -0.85 3.50 3.21
CA VAL A 62 0.38 3.82 2.49
C VAL A 62 1.55 3.10 3.14
N LEU A 63 2.29 2.33 2.36
CA LEU A 63 3.52 1.67 2.78
C LEU A 63 4.71 2.30 2.05
N ASN A 64 5.70 2.75 2.82
CA ASN A 64 6.97 3.21 2.31
C ASN A 64 8.01 2.14 2.62
N PHE A 65 8.83 1.78 1.64
CA PHE A 65 9.79 0.69 1.78
C PHE A 65 10.97 0.83 0.82
N ASN A 66 12.09 0.22 1.19
CA ASN A 66 13.28 0.11 0.37
C ASN A 66 13.40 -1.33 -0.11
N VAL A 67 13.59 -1.55 -1.41
CA VAL A 67 13.78 -2.91 -1.96
C VAL A 67 14.66 -2.88 -3.20
N ASP A 68 15.11 -4.06 -3.64
CA ASP A 68 15.71 -4.25 -4.96
C ASP A 68 14.64 -4.11 -6.05
N GLU A 69 14.95 -3.38 -7.12
CA GLU A 69 14.06 -3.12 -8.25
C GLU A 69 13.54 -4.42 -8.90
N LYS A 70 14.31 -5.51 -8.82
CA LYS A 70 13.93 -6.84 -9.36
C LYS A 70 12.62 -7.39 -8.79
N ILE A 71 12.22 -6.94 -7.61
CA ILE A 71 11.07 -7.49 -6.85
C ILE A 71 9.80 -6.69 -7.09
N ILE A 72 9.92 -5.48 -7.64
CA ILE A 72 8.81 -4.54 -7.82
C ILE A 72 7.71 -5.09 -8.72
N LEU A 73 8.09 -5.74 -9.82
CA LEU A 73 7.12 -6.37 -10.72
C LEU A 73 6.35 -7.51 -10.05
N GLU A 74 7.00 -8.28 -9.18
CA GLU A 74 6.37 -9.36 -8.44
C GLU A 74 5.44 -8.82 -7.34
N LEU A 75 5.86 -7.79 -6.61
CA LEU A 75 5.00 -7.10 -5.64
C LEU A 75 3.75 -6.53 -6.33
N GLU A 76 3.92 -5.85 -7.47
CA GLU A 76 2.79 -5.32 -8.24
C GLU A 76 1.85 -6.43 -8.71
N ARG A 77 2.39 -7.56 -9.19
CA ARG A 77 1.60 -8.73 -9.58
C ARG A 77 0.76 -9.27 -8.42
N VAL A 78 1.37 -9.42 -7.23
CA VAL A 78 0.67 -9.92 -6.03
C VAL A 78 -0.39 -8.94 -5.55
N VAL A 79 -0.14 -7.63 -5.58
CA VAL A 79 -1.14 -6.61 -5.25
C VAL A 79 -2.30 -6.62 -6.24
N LYS A 80 -2.02 -6.78 -7.53
CA LYS A 80 -3.05 -6.83 -8.58
C LYS A 80 -3.96 -8.07 -8.47
N LEU A 81 -3.42 -9.21 -8.03
CA LEU A 81 -4.16 -10.45 -7.81
C LEU A 81 -4.96 -10.45 -6.52
N GLU A 82 -4.72 -9.49 -5.63
CA GLU A 82 -5.42 -9.40 -4.36
C GLU A 82 -6.78 -8.73 -4.53
N GLU A 83 -7.85 -9.54 -4.53
CA GLU A 83 -9.22 -9.06 -4.78
C GLU A 83 -9.70 -8.03 -3.75
N ARG A 84 -9.19 -8.13 -2.51
CA ARG A 84 -9.43 -7.20 -1.41
C ARG A 84 -8.88 -5.79 -1.68
N VAL A 85 -7.90 -5.65 -2.56
CA VAL A 85 -7.40 -4.36 -3.02
C VAL A 85 -8.24 -3.93 -4.22
N ILE A 86 -8.94 -2.80 -4.07
CA ILE A 86 -9.81 -2.28 -5.13
C ILE A 86 -9.07 -1.32 -6.05
N ARG A 87 -8.00 -0.69 -5.56
CA ARG A 87 -7.08 0.14 -6.34
C ARG A 87 -5.73 0.24 -5.64
N TYR A 88 -4.66 0.38 -6.42
CA TYR A 88 -3.34 0.69 -5.88
C TYR A 88 -2.63 1.75 -6.72
N LEU A 89 -1.62 2.37 -6.13
CA LEU A 89 -0.67 3.24 -6.82
C LEU A 89 0.72 2.92 -6.26
N LEU A 90 1.58 2.37 -7.09
CA LEU A 90 2.99 2.07 -6.76
C LEU A 90 3.87 3.10 -7.45
N THR A 91 4.74 3.76 -6.69
CA THR A 91 5.61 4.83 -7.20
C THR A 91 7.02 4.69 -6.65
N LEU A 92 7.99 5.13 -7.46
CA LEU A 92 9.36 5.35 -7.00
C LEU A 92 9.36 6.65 -6.19
N GLN A 93 9.84 6.60 -4.95
CA GLN A 93 10.09 7.82 -4.19
C GLN A 93 11.35 8.48 -4.74
N HIS A 94 11.18 9.64 -5.35
CA HIS A 94 12.28 10.55 -5.58
C HIS A 94 12.60 11.26 -4.25
N GLU A 95 13.88 11.40 -3.90
CA GLU A 95 14.28 12.21 -2.75
C GLU A 95 13.86 13.66 -2.97
N GLY A 96 12.67 14.01 -2.47
CA GLY A 96 12.02 15.25 -2.84
C GLY A 96 10.70 15.45 -2.10
N LYS A 97 10.80 16.14 -0.95
CA LYS A 97 9.73 16.68 -0.10
C LYS A 97 9.05 15.68 0.84
N SER A 98 9.74 15.42 1.95
CA SER A 98 9.09 15.30 3.25
C SER A 98 8.23 16.56 3.45
N GLN A 99 6.93 16.49 3.13
CA GLN A 99 6.04 17.60 3.43
C GLN A 99 5.90 17.70 4.95
N ASN A 100 6.43 18.80 5.47
CA ASN A 100 6.25 19.26 6.85
C ASN A 100 4.78 19.11 7.25
N LYS A 101 4.52 18.20 8.20
CA LYS A 101 3.35 18.33 9.06
C LYS A 101 3.69 19.41 10.08
N ASN A 102 3.05 20.57 9.97
CA ASN A 102 2.76 21.45 11.11
C ASN A 102 1.51 22.26 10.75
N SER A 103 0.38 21.82 11.29
CA SER A 103 -0.79 22.65 11.57
C SER A 103 -1.07 22.49 13.05
#